data_AF-A0A7Z7LDE0-F1
#
_entry.id   AF-A0A7Z7LDE0-F1
#
_cell.length_a   1.000
_cell.length_b   1.000
_cell.length_c   1.000
_cell.angle_alpha   90.00
_cell.angle_beta   90.00
_cell.angle_gamma   90.00
#
_symmetry.space_group_name_H-M   'P 1'
#
loop_
_entity.id
_entity.type
_entity.pdbx_description
1 polymer ?
#
loop_
_entity_poly.entity_id
_entity_poly.type
_entity_poly.pdbx_seq_one_letter_code
_entity_poly.pdbx_strand_id
1 'polypeptide(L)'
;MDILSLIKPERRKGYLARLVVLEREVELLADQMELLKKTEDGVVRDSLFESAIIRASKLVRNSGFTIKSFREFVRQSCPRPFRKELYDLLDGFEREETLLVERIVKLKNRRDRVIVHMDPRFAFHPERDGENTVELGDLEAIFDYLKRHMSIFTLTPRT
;
A
#
# COMPACT_ATOMS: atom_id res chain seq x y z
N MET A 1 -8.90 -12.97 -15.45
CA MET A 1 -10.16 -12.20 -15.39
C MET A 1 -9.83 -10.75 -15.70
N ASP A 2 -10.47 -10.15 -16.72
CA ASP A 2 -10.31 -8.73 -17.04
C ASP A 2 -11.22 -7.93 -16.10
N ILE A 3 -10.65 -7.23 -15.11
CA ILE A 3 -11.45 -6.50 -14.10
C ILE A 3 -12.16 -5.30 -14.73
N LEU A 4 -11.52 -4.60 -15.68
CA LEU A 4 -12.09 -3.42 -16.35
C LEU A 4 -13.38 -3.76 -17.10
N SER A 5 -13.44 -4.92 -17.74
CA SER A 5 -14.62 -5.43 -18.43
C SER A 5 -15.81 -5.60 -17.49
N LEU A 6 -15.55 -5.98 -16.23
CA LEU A 6 -16.54 -6.15 -15.18
C LEU A 6 -16.96 -4.82 -14.53
N ILE A 7 -16.26 -3.72 -14.78
CA ILE A 7 -16.63 -2.40 -14.29
C ILE A 7 -17.73 -1.80 -15.17
N LYS A 8 -18.77 -1.26 -14.52
CA LYS A 8 -19.82 -0.49 -15.19
C LYS A 8 -19.24 0.60 -16.10
N PRO A 9 -19.73 0.76 -17.35
CA PRO A 9 -19.14 1.70 -18.31
C PRO A 9 -18.90 3.11 -17.77
N GLU A 10 -19.86 3.67 -17.03
CA GLU A 10 -19.79 5.01 -16.46
C GLU A 10 -18.73 5.17 -15.35
N ARG A 11 -18.23 4.06 -14.79
CA ARG A 11 -17.20 4.03 -13.75
C ARG A 11 -15.79 3.78 -14.30
N ARG A 12 -15.65 3.33 -15.55
CA ARG A 12 -14.37 2.91 -16.14
C ARG A 12 -13.32 4.03 -16.18
N LYS A 13 -13.71 5.26 -16.48
CA LYS A 13 -12.79 6.42 -16.44
C LYS A 13 -12.20 6.62 -15.04
N GLY A 14 -13.04 6.52 -14.01
CA GLY A 14 -12.62 6.62 -12.61
C GLY A 14 -11.73 5.45 -12.17
N TYR A 15 -12.04 4.24 -12.65
CA TYR A 15 -11.18 3.06 -12.44
C TYR A 15 -9.78 3.28 -12.99
N LEU A 16 -9.66 3.65 -14.27
CA LEU A 16 -8.36 3.84 -14.94
C LEU A 16 -7.55 4.96 -14.28
N ALA A 17 -8.17 6.09 -13.97
CA ALA A 17 -7.48 7.19 -13.31
C ALA A 17 -6.92 6.78 -11.94
N ARG A 18 -7.67 6.01 -11.15
CA ARG A 18 -7.21 5.50 -9.85
C ARG A 18 -6.12 4.46 -10.00
N LEU A 19 -6.25 3.57 -10.97
CA LEU A 19 -5.27 2.52 -11.25
C LEU A 19 -3.91 3.11 -11.60
N VAL A 20 -3.86 4.08 -12.53
CA VAL A 20 -2.61 4.75 -12.95
C VAL A 20 -1.89 5.41 -11.77
N VAL A 21 -2.63 6.07 -10.88
CA VAL A 21 -2.05 6.71 -9.69
C VAL A 21 -1.46 5.65 -8.75
N LEU A 22 -2.19 4.57 -8.49
CA LEU A 22 -1.71 3.50 -7.61
C LEU A 22 -0.49 2.78 -8.18
N GLU A 23 -0.49 2.47 -9.48
CA GLU A 23 0.66 1.87 -10.16
C GLU A 23 1.90 2.73 -9.99
N ARG A 24 1.80 4.03 -10.30
CA ARG A 24 2.90 4.96 -10.14
C ARG A 24 3.43 5.01 -8.72
N GLU A 25 2.54 5.07 -7.72
CA GLU A 25 2.98 5.13 -6.32
C GLU A 25 3.62 3.83 -5.84
N VAL A 26 3.17 2.67 -6.33
CA VAL A 26 3.78 1.37 -6.04
C VAL A 26 5.12 1.20 -6.75
N GLU A 27 5.25 1.72 -7.97
CA GLU A 27 6.52 1.75 -8.73
C GLU A 27 7.54 2.66 -8.04
N LEU A 28 7.15 3.85 -7.58
CA LEU A 28 8.02 4.72 -6.79
C LEU A 28 8.46 4.05 -5.47
N LEU A 29 7.58 3.27 -4.83
CA LEU A 29 7.97 2.48 -3.66
C LEU A 29 8.98 1.39 -4.04
N ALA A 30 8.83 0.75 -5.20
CA ALA A 30 9.77 -0.25 -5.71
C ALA A 30 11.17 0.36 -5.88
N ASP A 31 11.26 1.49 -6.56
CA ASP A 31 12.53 2.20 -6.80
C ASP A 31 13.20 2.59 -5.47
N GLN A 32 12.41 3.08 -4.51
CA GLN A 32 12.90 3.41 -3.17
C GLN A 32 13.44 2.19 -2.43
N MET A 33 12.73 1.05 -2.48
CA MET A 33 13.17 -0.19 -1.85
C MET A 33 14.45 -0.73 -2.49
N GLU A 34 14.61 -0.60 -3.81
CA GLU A 34 15.85 -0.98 -4.49
C GLU A 34 17.03 -0.09 -4.10
N LEU A 35 16.83 1.23 -4.09
CA LEU A 35 17.86 2.19 -3.69
C LEU A 35 18.29 1.96 -2.24
N LEU A 36 17.32 1.75 -1.34
CA LEU A 36 17.58 1.44 0.07
C LEU A 36 18.47 0.21 0.24
N LYS A 37 18.27 -0.84 -0.56
CA LYS A 37 19.10 -2.06 -0.51
C LYS A 37 20.53 -1.83 -1.00
N LYS A 38 20.74 -0.89 -1.93
CA LYS A 38 22.03 -0.59 -2.55
C LYS A 38 22.83 0.51 -1.81
N THR A 39 22.20 1.24 -0.89
CA THR A 39 22.81 2.38 -0.21
C THR A 39 23.59 1.96 1.03
N GLU A 40 24.88 2.33 1.06
CA GLU A 40 25.81 2.08 2.17
C GLU A 40 25.93 3.28 3.13
N ASP A 41 25.70 4.51 2.65
CA ASP A 41 25.72 5.71 3.49
C ASP A 41 24.57 5.67 4.51
N GLY A 42 24.90 5.70 5.80
CA GLY A 42 23.92 5.55 6.88
C GLY A 42 22.84 6.63 6.89
N VAL A 43 23.20 7.88 6.66
CA VAL A 43 22.25 9.01 6.71
C VAL A 43 21.28 8.95 5.54
N VAL A 44 21.80 8.68 4.33
CA VAL A 44 20.98 8.52 3.13
C VAL A 44 20.09 7.28 3.27
N ARG A 45 20.63 6.18 3.80
CA ARG A 45 19.88 4.96 4.06
C ARG A 45 18.72 5.18 5.03
N ASP A 46 18.96 5.86 6.15
CA ASP A 46 17.91 6.18 7.13
C ASP A 46 16.83 7.08 6.52
N SER A 47 17.24 8.10 5.75
CA SER A 47 16.32 8.99 5.05
C SER A 47 15.45 8.24 4.02
N LEU A 48 16.05 7.30 3.27
CA LEU A 48 15.33 6.44 2.33
C LEU A 48 14.35 5.51 3.06
N PHE A 49 14.76 4.95 4.21
CA PHE A 49 13.94 4.07 5.03
C PHE A 49 12.70 4.79 5.54
N GLU A 50 12.87 5.98 6.12
CA GLU A 50 11.74 6.79 6.61
C GLU A 50 10.81 7.24 5.48
N SER A 51 11.37 7.60 4.32
CA SER A 51 10.60 7.92 3.12
C SER A 51 9.75 6.73 2.65
N ALA A 52 10.34 5.52 2.62
CA ALA A 52 9.65 4.29 2.26
C ALA A 52 8.51 3.97 3.25
N ILE A 53 8.74 4.13 4.56
CA ILE A 53 7.72 3.99 5.60
C ILE A 53 6.54 4.93 5.35
N ILE A 54 6.81 6.20 5.04
CA ILE A 54 5.75 7.17 4.75
C ILE A 54 4.93 6.74 3.54
N ARG A 55 5.58 6.33 2.44
CA ARG A 55 4.91 5.95 1.20
C ARG A 55 4.10 4.66 1.37
N ALA A 56 4.70 3.61 1.92
CA ALA A 56 4.02 2.35 2.21
C ALA A 56 2.79 2.58 3.10
N SER A 57 2.91 3.37 4.18
CA SER A 57 1.80 3.71 5.08
C SER A 57 0.64 4.42 4.36
N LYS A 58 0.93 5.32 3.42
CA LYS A 58 -0.08 6.03 2.61
C LYS A 58 -0.87 5.08 1.70
N LEU A 59 -0.21 4.05 1.17
CA LEU A 59 -0.82 3.08 0.25
C LEU A 59 -1.74 2.07 0.95
N VAL A 60 -1.52 1.81 2.25
CA VAL A 60 -2.34 0.85 3.01
C VAL A 60 -3.39 1.49 3.91
N ARG A 61 -3.10 2.59 4.63
CA ARG A 61 -4.05 3.14 5.64
C ARG A 61 -4.24 4.64 5.68
N ASN A 62 -3.26 5.45 5.25
CA ASN A 62 -3.22 6.87 5.63
C ASN A 62 -3.65 7.87 4.52
N SER A 63 -4.18 7.42 3.39
CA SER A 63 -4.65 8.30 2.31
C SER A 63 -6.08 8.01 1.86
N GLY A 64 -6.72 8.95 1.14
CA GLY A 64 -7.96 8.69 0.42
C GLY A 64 -7.79 7.81 -0.83
N PHE A 65 -6.56 7.37 -1.11
CA PHE A 65 -6.13 6.59 -2.27
C PHE A 65 -5.31 5.37 -1.82
N THR A 66 -5.85 4.60 -0.88
CA THR A 66 -5.27 3.31 -0.47
C THR A 66 -5.69 2.19 -1.40
N ILE A 67 -4.94 1.08 -1.40
CA ILE A 67 -5.33 -0.15 -2.08
C ILE A 67 -6.70 -0.65 -1.59
N LYS A 68 -7.01 -0.51 -0.29
CA LYS A 68 -8.34 -0.80 0.27
C LYS A 68 -9.44 0.04 -0.38
N SER A 69 -9.26 1.36 -0.44
CA SER A 69 -10.24 2.26 -1.04
C SER A 69 -10.48 1.97 -2.53
N PHE A 70 -9.45 1.50 -3.24
CA PHE A 70 -9.56 1.08 -4.63
C PHE A 70 -10.31 -0.23 -4.78
N ARG A 71 -10.07 -1.22 -3.92
CA ARG A 71 -10.87 -2.46 -3.87
C ARG A 71 -12.35 -2.15 -3.60
N GLU A 72 -12.65 -1.27 -2.66
CA GLU A 72 -14.02 -0.85 -2.37
C GLU A 72 -14.67 -0.16 -3.58
N PHE A 73 -13.92 0.70 -4.28
CA PHE A 73 -14.39 1.32 -5.52
C PHE A 73 -14.72 0.28 -6.59
N VAL A 74 -13.85 -0.73 -6.78
CA VAL A 74 -14.05 -1.84 -7.72
C VAL A 74 -15.30 -2.65 -7.33
N ARG A 75 -15.45 -2.97 -6.03
CA ARG A 75 -16.59 -3.69 -5.47
C ARG A 75 -17.92 -2.98 -5.79
N GLN A 76 -17.98 -1.66 -5.56
CA GLN A 76 -19.16 -0.84 -5.82
C GLN A 76 -19.46 -0.63 -7.32
N SER A 77 -18.42 -0.71 -8.15
CA SER A 77 -18.51 -0.44 -9.59
C SER A 77 -18.83 -1.69 -10.42
N CYS A 78 -19.03 -2.84 -9.78
CA CYS A 78 -19.31 -4.12 -10.43
C CYS A 78 -20.83 -4.41 -10.55
N PRO A 79 -21.36 -4.75 -11.74
CA PRO A 79 -22.72 -5.24 -11.95
C PRO A 79 -23.01 -6.54 -11.20
N ARG A 80 -24.28 -6.75 -10.80
CA ARG A 80 -24.74 -7.92 -10.01
C ARG A 80 -24.24 -9.28 -10.54
N PRO A 81 -24.29 -9.58 -11.85
CA PRO A 81 -23.90 -10.90 -12.38
C PRO A 81 -22.46 -11.29 -12.09
N PHE A 82 -21.54 -10.32 -12.00
CA PHE A 82 -20.11 -10.56 -11.84
C PHE A 82 -19.63 -10.43 -10.39
N ARG A 83 -20.54 -10.12 -9.46
CA ARG A 83 -20.16 -9.85 -8.06
C ARG A 83 -19.56 -11.05 -7.37
N LYS A 84 -20.09 -12.25 -7.60
CA LYS A 84 -19.65 -13.45 -6.88
C LYS A 84 -18.13 -13.68 -7.08
N GLU A 85 -17.71 -13.83 -8.33
CA GLU A 85 -16.30 -14.05 -8.69
C GLU A 85 -15.40 -12.89 -8.24
N LEU A 86 -15.82 -11.65 -8.50
CA LEU A 86 -15.04 -10.49 -8.10
C LEU A 86 -14.92 -10.36 -6.58
N TYR A 87 -15.99 -10.61 -5.84
CA TYR A 87 -15.99 -10.44 -4.39
C TYR A 87 -15.15 -11.54 -3.74
N ASP A 88 -15.24 -12.79 -4.20
CA ASP A 88 -14.40 -13.88 -3.70
C ASP A 88 -12.90 -13.54 -3.84
N LEU A 89 -12.50 -12.95 -4.98
CA LEU A 89 -11.14 -12.44 -5.20
C LEU A 89 -10.80 -11.29 -4.24
N LEU A 90 -11.66 -10.27 -4.13
CA LEU A 90 -11.42 -9.10 -3.27
C LEU A 90 -11.42 -9.46 -1.77
N ASP A 91 -12.14 -10.49 -1.37
CA ASP A 91 -12.20 -10.97 0.01
C ASP A 91 -10.93 -11.78 0.35
N GLY A 92 -10.29 -12.43 -0.63
CA GLY A 92 -8.95 -13.01 -0.47
C GLY A 92 -7.90 -11.96 -0.11
N PHE A 93 -7.94 -10.81 -0.79
CA PHE A 93 -7.09 -9.65 -0.51
C PHE A 93 -7.30 -9.04 0.87
N GLU A 94 -8.54 -9.04 1.35
CA GLU A 94 -8.88 -8.55 2.69
C GLU A 94 -8.33 -9.49 3.78
N ARG A 95 -8.33 -10.80 3.52
CA ARG A 95 -7.67 -11.78 4.39
C ARG A 95 -6.15 -11.60 4.41
N GLU A 96 -5.51 -11.41 3.26
CA GLU A 96 -4.08 -11.11 3.19
C GLU A 96 -3.71 -9.83 3.96
N GLU A 97 -4.50 -8.76 3.81
CA GLU A 97 -4.29 -7.51 4.56
C GLU A 97 -4.42 -7.71 6.07
N THR A 98 -5.37 -8.55 6.49
CA THR A 98 -5.58 -8.88 7.91
C THR A 98 -4.35 -9.55 8.50
N LEU A 99 -3.67 -10.43 7.75
CA LEU A 99 -2.42 -11.06 8.18
C LEU A 99 -1.25 -10.07 8.32
N LEU A 100 -1.37 -8.89 7.71
CA LEU A 100 -0.36 -7.82 7.78
C LEU A 100 -0.73 -6.72 8.77
N VAL A 101 -1.83 -6.86 9.53
CA VAL A 101 -2.37 -5.77 10.36
C VAL A 101 -1.35 -5.23 11.36
N GLU A 102 -0.57 -6.12 12.00
CA GLU A 102 0.45 -5.72 12.97
C GLU A 102 1.56 -4.91 12.30
N ARG A 103 2.05 -5.36 11.14
CA ARG A 103 3.07 -4.65 10.35
C ARG A 103 2.56 -3.29 9.90
N ILE A 104 1.32 -3.22 9.41
CA ILE A 104 0.67 -1.98 9.00
C ILE A 104 0.55 -1.01 10.19
N VAL A 105 0.22 -1.50 11.38
CA VAL A 105 0.15 -0.69 12.60
C VAL A 105 1.53 -0.19 13.01
N LYS A 106 2.57 -1.02 12.97
CA LYS A 106 3.96 -0.59 13.23
C LYS A 106 4.39 0.53 12.30
N LEU A 107 4.20 0.35 10.99
CA LEU A 107 4.53 1.38 9.98
C LEU A 107 3.78 2.68 10.26
N LYS A 108 2.47 2.59 10.54
CA LYS A 108 1.66 3.76 10.88
C LYS A 108 2.19 4.46 12.13
N ASN A 109 2.46 3.72 13.19
CA ASN A 109 2.94 4.29 14.45
C ASN A 109 4.30 4.98 14.25
N ARG A 110 5.25 4.34 13.58
CA ARG A 110 6.55 4.95 13.26
C ARG A 110 6.38 6.21 12.41
N ARG A 111 5.56 6.14 11.35
CA ARG A 111 5.25 7.27 10.49
C ARG A 111 4.66 8.43 11.27
N ASP A 112 3.60 8.18 12.04
CA ASP A 112 2.84 9.23 12.71
C ASP A 112 3.67 9.79 13.88
N ARG A 113 4.14 8.92 14.78
CA ARG A 113 4.72 9.31 16.06
C ARG A 113 6.17 9.75 15.97
N VAL A 114 6.96 9.17 15.05
CA VAL A 114 8.40 9.45 15.01
C VAL A 114 8.80 10.30 13.81
N ILE A 115 8.27 10.00 12.62
CA ILE A 115 8.74 10.66 11.39
C ILE A 115 7.97 11.96 11.11
N VAL A 116 6.64 11.90 11.05
CA VAL A 116 5.81 13.01 10.56
C VAL A 116 5.46 14.00 11.66
N HIS A 117 4.97 13.53 12.81
CA HIS A 117 4.59 14.43 13.90
C HIS A 117 5.74 14.66 14.89
N MET A 118 6.78 13.82 14.86
CA MET A 118 7.88 13.83 15.83
C MET A 118 7.36 14.03 17.25
N ASP A 119 6.35 13.24 17.63
CA ASP A 119 5.66 13.34 18.92
C ASP A 119 6.71 13.20 20.02
N PRO A 120 6.92 14.22 20.87
CA PRO A 120 8.02 14.23 21.82
C PRO A 120 8.00 13.04 22.78
N ARG A 121 6.82 12.46 23.04
CA ARG A 121 6.64 11.28 23.90
C ARG A 121 7.22 9.99 23.31
N PHE A 122 7.52 9.98 22.02
CA PHE A 122 8.00 8.80 21.29
C PHE A 122 9.31 9.06 20.55
N ALA A 123 9.43 10.20 19.86
CA ALA A 123 10.55 10.48 18.96
C ALA A 123 11.90 10.67 19.66
N PHE A 124 11.91 11.03 20.94
CA PHE A 124 13.12 11.31 21.73
C PHE A 124 13.30 10.37 22.93
N HIS A 125 12.56 9.26 22.96
CA HIS A 125 12.55 8.29 24.06
C HIS A 125 13.00 6.90 23.55
N PRO A 126 14.32 6.62 23.49
CA PRO A 126 14.87 5.35 23.00
C PRO A 126 14.31 4.13 23.74
N GLU A 127 13.93 4.29 25.01
CA GLU A 127 13.29 3.25 25.81
C GLU A 127 11.92 2.81 25.26
N ARG A 128 11.33 3.59 24.35
CA ARG A 128 10.05 3.32 23.68
C ARG A 128 10.22 2.96 22.20
N ASP A 129 11.46 2.75 21.74
CA ASP A 129 11.72 2.41 20.34
C ASP A 129 10.98 1.15 19.93
N GLY A 130 10.90 0.13 20.81
CA GLY A 130 10.17 -1.11 20.54
C GLY A 130 8.69 -0.93 20.17
N GLU A 131 8.03 0.17 20.58
CA GLU A 131 6.65 0.47 20.19
C GLU A 131 6.52 1.00 18.75
N ASN A 132 7.63 1.46 18.18
CA ASN A 132 7.70 2.14 16.89
C ASN A 132 8.74 1.52 15.95
N THR A 133 9.47 0.48 16.36
CA THR A 133 10.45 -0.20 15.51
C THR A 133 9.75 -0.83 14.31
N VAL A 134 10.23 -0.45 13.14
CA VAL A 134 9.87 -1.04 11.85
C VAL A 134 11.13 -1.65 11.29
N GLU A 135 11.06 -2.91 10.90
CA GLU A 135 12.17 -3.60 10.26
C GLU A 135 12.04 -3.55 8.74
N LEU A 136 13.14 -3.76 8.02
CA LEU A 136 13.10 -3.85 6.56
C LEU A 136 12.13 -4.95 6.08
N GLY A 137 12.06 -6.07 6.79
CA GLY A 137 11.12 -7.16 6.49
C GLY A 137 9.65 -6.75 6.61
N ASP A 138 9.30 -5.78 7.46
CA ASP A 138 7.94 -5.25 7.55
C ASP A 138 7.57 -4.47 6.29
N LEU A 139 8.50 -3.64 5.80
CA LEU A 139 8.35 -2.91 4.54
C LEU A 139 8.27 -3.85 3.33
N GLU A 140 9.15 -4.85 3.26
CA GLU A 140 9.17 -5.83 2.18
C GLU A 140 7.84 -6.60 2.10
N ALA A 141 7.32 -7.06 3.24
CA ALA A 141 6.05 -7.76 3.27
C ALA A 141 4.87 -6.91 2.78
N ILE A 142 4.85 -5.62 3.15
CA ILE A 142 3.82 -4.68 2.70
C ILE A 142 4.00 -4.37 1.21
N PHE A 143 5.23 -4.19 0.75
CA PHE A 143 5.52 -3.97 -0.65
C PHE A 143 5.11 -5.17 -1.52
N ASP A 144 5.42 -6.39 -1.11
CA ASP A 144 5.01 -7.61 -1.80
C ASP A 144 3.48 -7.74 -1.88
N TYR A 145 2.79 -7.44 -0.79
CA TYR A 145 1.32 -7.37 -0.77
C TYR A 145 0.78 -6.36 -1.79
N LEU A 146 1.34 -5.15 -1.82
CA LEU A 146 0.96 -4.11 -2.78
C LEU A 146 1.20 -4.56 -4.22
N LYS A 147 2.38 -5.13 -4.54
CA LYS A 147 2.71 -5.64 -5.88
C LYS A 147 1.74 -6.72 -6.34
N ARG A 148 1.47 -7.72 -5.49
CA ARG A 148 0.54 -8.81 -5.83
C ARG A 148 -0.84 -8.25 -6.15
N HIS A 149 -1.35 -7.35 -5.32
CA HIS A 149 -2.65 -6.73 -5.55
C HIS A 149 -2.66 -5.91 -6.84
N MET A 150 -1.63 -5.09 -7.09
CA MET A 150 -1.54 -4.30 -8.30
C MET A 150 -1.52 -5.17 -9.56
N SER A 151 -0.75 -6.25 -9.57
CA SER A 151 -0.63 -7.14 -10.74
C SER A 151 -1.99 -7.64 -11.25
N ILE A 152 -2.94 -7.86 -10.34
CA ILE A 152 -4.26 -8.39 -10.68
C ILE A 152 -5.13 -7.33 -11.35
N PHE A 153 -4.93 -6.06 -11.03
CA PHE A 153 -5.63 -4.95 -11.69
C PHE A 153 -4.94 -4.53 -13.00
N THR A 154 -3.61 -4.65 -13.08
CA THR A 154 -2.81 -4.22 -14.25
C THR A 154 -2.82 -5.21 -15.43
N LEU A 155 -3.06 -6.51 -15.18
CA LEU A 155 -3.17 -7.57 -16.22
C LEU A 155 -4.39 -7.41 -17.16
N THR A 156 -5.05 -6.26 -17.07
CA THR A 156 -6.22 -5.93 -17.86
C THR A 156 -5.82 -5.16 -19.13
N PRO A 157 -6.19 -5.62 -20.35
CA PRO A 157 -5.81 -4.93 -21.57
C PRO A 157 -6.31 -3.47 -21.56
N ARG A 158 -5.38 -2.53 -21.73
CA ARG A 158 -5.71 -1.11 -21.91
C ARG A 158 -6.04 -0.91 -23.39
N THR A 159 -7.32 -0.71 -23.71
CA THR A 159 -7.77 -0.29 -25.05
C THR A 159 -7.70 1.22 -25.19
#